data_AF-A0A7K1DNM4-F1
#
_entry.id   AF-A0A7K1DNM4-F1
#
_cell.length_a   1.000
_cell.length_b   1.000
_cell.length_c   1.000
_cell.angle_alpha   90.00
_cell.angle_beta   90.00
_cell.angle_gamma   90.00
#
_symmetry.space_group_name_H-M   'P 1'
#
loop_
_entity.id
_entity.type
_entity.pdbx_description
1 polymer ?
#
loop_
_entity_poly.entity_id
_entity_poly.type
_entity_poly.pdbx_seq_one_letter_code
_entity_poly.pdbx_strand_id
1 'polypeptide(L)'
;MIVHLVDGTYELYRQHYGQAVRSSTPAPNAATIGVLNSTLQLLTEGATYIAVASDHVIESFRNDLWDGYKTSEGMEPEILGQIPIME
;
A
#
# COMPACT_ATOMS: atom_id res chain seq x y z
N MET A 1 -21.24 1.89 -15.80
CA MET A 1 -20.13 1.04 -15.33
C MET A 1 -19.22 1.91 -14.48
N ILE A 2 -18.93 1.52 -13.24
CA ILE A 2 -18.05 2.25 -12.32
C ILE A 2 -16.77 1.41 -12.15
N VAL A 3 -15.60 2.05 -12.29
CA VAL A 3 -14.30 1.43 -12.07
C VAL A 3 -13.67 2.06 -10.84
N HIS A 4 -13.29 1.24 -9.86
CA HIS A 4 -12.58 1.66 -8.68
C HIS A 4 -11.08 1.51 -8.92
N LEU A 5 -10.37 2.64 -8.96
CA LEU A 5 -8.91 2.66 -9.05
C LEU A 5 -8.37 2.98 -7.66
N VAL A 6 -7.70 2.01 -7.06
CA VAL A 6 -7.15 2.10 -5.71
C VAL A 6 -5.65 2.33 -5.81
N ASP A 7 -5.14 3.32 -5.08
CA ASP A 7 -3.71 3.51 -4.85
C ASP A 7 -3.26 2.54 -3.76
N GLY A 8 -2.71 1.40 -4.19
CA GLY A 8 -2.30 0.31 -3.32
C GLY A 8 -1.11 0.66 -2.44
N THR A 9 -0.14 1.43 -2.96
CA THR A 9 0.99 1.91 -2.17
C THR A 9 0.49 2.81 -1.05
N TYR A 10 -0.35 3.79 -1.35
CA TYR A 10 -0.95 4.64 -0.33
C TYR A 10 -1.75 3.83 0.70
N GLU A 11 -2.57 2.89 0.25
CA GLU A 11 -3.35 2.02 1.14
C GLU A 11 -2.44 1.17 2.04
N LEU A 12 -1.32 0.67 1.55
CA LEU A 12 -0.35 -0.07 2.37
C LEU A 12 0.19 0.81 3.50
N TYR A 13 0.59 2.05 3.22
CA TYR A 13 1.02 3.01 4.26
C TYR A 13 -0.11 3.34 5.22
N ARG A 14 -1.33 3.56 4.71
CA ARG A 14 -2.50 3.85 5.53
C ARG A 14 -2.79 2.74 6.54
N GLN A 15 -2.62 1.48 6.13
CA GLN A 15 -2.80 0.33 7.02
C GLN A 15 -1.62 0.17 7.99
N HIS A 16 -0.39 0.38 7.51
CA HIS A 16 0.83 0.28 8.32
C HIS A 16 0.87 1.29 9.48
N TYR A 17 0.60 2.57 9.20
CA TYR A 17 0.56 3.60 10.24
C TYR A 17 -0.83 3.73 10.90
N GLY A 18 -1.80 2.94 10.43
CA GLY A 18 -3.17 2.91 10.90
C GLY A 18 -3.42 1.90 12.02
N GLN A 19 -4.60 1.27 11.99
CA GLN A 19 -5.03 0.34 13.05
C GLN A 19 -4.39 -1.05 12.94
N ALA A 20 -3.96 -1.48 11.76
CA ALA A 20 -3.48 -2.85 11.53
C ALA A 20 -2.20 -3.20 12.32
N VAL A 21 -1.39 -2.19 12.66
CA VAL A 21 -0.11 -2.35 13.38
C VAL A 21 -0.21 -1.93 14.85
N ARG A 22 -1.39 -1.47 15.32
CA ARG A 22 -1.62 -1.06 16.73
C ARG A 22 -1.90 -2.23 17.68
N SER A 23 -1.92 -3.48 17.18
CA SER A 23 -1.92 -4.65 18.05
C SER A 23 -0.65 -4.68 18.89
N SER A 24 -0.72 -5.14 20.14
CA SER A 24 0.48 -5.38 20.97
C SER A 24 1.44 -6.38 20.33
N THR A 25 0.91 -7.22 19.43
CA THR A 25 1.66 -8.10 18.55
C THR A 25 0.98 -8.09 17.17
N PRO A 26 1.41 -7.23 16.24
CA PRO A 26 0.89 -7.23 14.88
C PRO A 26 1.16 -8.56 14.19
N ALA A 27 0.21 -9.03 13.38
CA ALA A 27 0.46 -10.18 12.53
C ALA A 27 1.57 -9.84 11.52
N PRO A 28 2.38 -10.82 11.07
CA PRO A 28 3.21 -10.64 9.90
C PRO A 28 2.36 -10.13 8.73
N ASN A 29 2.86 -9.13 8.01
CA ASN A 29 2.19 -8.52 6.87
C ASN A 29 0.81 -7.89 7.19
N ALA A 30 0.62 -7.39 8.41
CA ALA A 30 -0.66 -6.79 8.83
C ALA A 30 -1.15 -5.67 7.90
N ALA A 31 -0.24 -4.88 7.30
CA ALA A 31 -0.62 -3.82 6.39
C ALA A 31 -1.15 -4.39 5.06
N THR A 32 -0.44 -5.37 4.48
CA THR A 32 -0.90 -6.09 3.27
C THR A 32 -2.27 -6.76 3.48
N ILE A 33 -2.48 -7.41 4.64
CA ILE A 33 -3.77 -7.99 5.00
C ILE A 33 -4.86 -6.91 5.09
N GLY A 34 -4.52 -5.73 5.62
CA GLY A 34 -5.43 -4.58 5.67
C GLY A 34 -5.87 -4.12 4.28
N VAL A 35 -4.94 -4.03 3.32
CA VAL A 35 -5.24 -3.68 1.92
C VAL A 35 -6.18 -4.71 1.30
N LEU A 36 -5.87 -6.00 1.46
CA LEU A 36 -6.72 -7.10 0.98
C LEU A 36 -8.14 -7.00 1.55
N ASN A 37 -8.28 -6.83 2.86
CA ASN A 37 -9.58 -6.72 3.52
C ASN A 37 -10.39 -5.53 3.01
N SER A 38 -9.76 -4.37 2.83
CA SER A 38 -10.45 -3.18 2.29
C SER A 38 -10.87 -3.36 0.82
N THR A 39 -10.08 -4.10 0.04
CA THR A 39 -10.41 -4.45 -1.35
C THR A 39 -11.59 -5.43 -1.40
N LEU A 40 -11.60 -6.45 -0.53
CA LEU A 40 -12.73 -7.36 -0.38
C LEU A 40 -13.99 -6.63 0.05
N GLN A 41 -13.89 -5.63 0.92
CA GLN A 41 -15.02 -4.81 1.33
C GLN A 41 -15.68 -4.12 0.12
N LEU A 42 -14.90 -3.51 -0.78
CA LEU A 42 -15.44 -2.92 -2.02
C LEU A 42 -16.23 -3.94 -2.85
N LEU A 43 -15.73 -5.17 -2.98
CA LEU A 43 -16.45 -6.25 -3.66
C LEU A 43 -17.76 -6.59 -2.95
N THR A 44 -17.76 -6.68 -1.62
CA THR A 44 -18.98 -6.97 -0.85
C THR A 44 -20.02 -5.86 -0.94
N GLU A 45 -19.59 -4.62 -1.16
CA GLU A 45 -20.45 -3.45 -1.35
C GLU A 45 -20.94 -3.31 -2.81
N GLY A 46 -20.61 -4.26 -3.68
CA GLY A 46 -21.14 -4.36 -5.04
C GLY A 46 -20.23 -3.79 -6.14
N ALA A 47 -18.97 -3.45 -5.83
CA ALA A 47 -18.00 -3.10 -6.85
C ALA A 47 -17.76 -4.31 -7.78
N THR A 48 -17.76 -4.04 -9.10
CA THR A 48 -17.61 -5.08 -10.14
C THR A 48 -16.35 -4.92 -10.97
N TYR A 49 -15.70 -3.75 -10.91
CA TYR A 49 -14.44 -3.45 -11.60
C TYR A 49 -13.52 -2.72 -10.64
N ILE A 50 -12.47 -3.41 -10.18
CA ILE A 50 -11.47 -2.87 -9.26
C ILE A 50 -10.10 -3.10 -9.87
N ALA A 51 -9.25 -2.08 -9.86
CA ALA A 51 -7.82 -2.20 -10.07
C ALA A 51 -7.10 -1.57 -8.89
N VAL A 52 -6.18 -2.32 -8.28
CA VAL A 52 -5.25 -1.82 -7.26
C VAL A 52 -3.92 -1.60 -7.95
N ALA A 53 -3.47 -0.35 -7.99
CA ALA A 53 -2.20 0.03 -8.61
C ALA A 53 -1.15 0.25 -7.51
N SER A 54 0.00 -0.40 -7.64
CA SER A 54 1.12 -0.32 -6.71
C SER A 54 2.37 0.22 -7.40
N ASP A 55 3.25 0.82 -6.61
CA ASP A 55 4.58 1.20 -7.04
C ASP A 55 5.53 0.03 -6.84
N HIS A 56 6.20 -0.40 -7.92
CA HIS A 56 7.23 -1.43 -7.86
C HIS A 56 8.51 -0.97 -7.13
N VAL A 57 8.78 0.34 -7.21
CA VAL A 57 9.92 1.00 -6.57
C VAL A 57 9.50 2.38 -6.09
N ILE A 58 10.01 2.79 -4.93
CA ILE A 58 9.69 4.10 -4.32
C ILE A 58 10.41 5.23 -5.07
N GLU A 59 11.69 5.03 -5.34
CA GLU A 59 12.49 5.96 -6.13
C GLU A 59 12.28 5.68 -7.62
N SER A 60 11.90 6.71 -8.36
CA SER A 60 11.49 6.63 -9.75
C SER A 60 12.45 7.42 -10.65
N PHE A 61 12.24 7.40 -11.96
CA PHE A 61 12.99 8.24 -12.90
C PHE A 61 13.00 9.73 -12.52
N ARG A 62 12.04 10.19 -11.72
CA ARG A 62 11.95 11.56 -11.22
C ARG A 62 13.14 11.92 -10.33
N ASN A 63 13.71 10.95 -9.63
CA ASN A 63 14.88 11.14 -8.77
C ASN A 63 16.13 11.53 -9.60
N ASP A 64 16.22 11.09 -10.86
CA ASP A 64 17.30 11.48 -11.79
C ASP A 64 17.08 12.87 -12.40
N LEU A 65 15.84 13.37 -12.40
CA LEU A 65 15.46 14.65 -13.02
C LEU A 65 15.45 15.81 -12.05
N TRP A 66 15.18 15.55 -10.76
CA TRP A 66 14.98 16.59 -9.76
C TRP A 66 15.68 16.24 -8.45
N ASP A 67 16.74 16.98 -8.14
CA ASP A 67 17.45 16.89 -6.86
C ASP A 67 16.47 17.11 -5.69
N GLY A 68 16.51 16.20 -4.71
CA GLY A 68 15.68 16.25 -3.52
C GLY A 68 14.22 15.78 -3.71
N TYR A 69 13.85 15.25 -4.88
CA TYR A 69 12.56 14.60 -5.03
C TYR A 69 12.53 13.30 -4.23
N LYS A 70 11.55 13.18 -3.32
CA LYS A 70 11.16 12.00 -2.51
C LYS A 70 12.16 10.82 -2.50
N THR A 71 12.74 10.54 -1.33
CA THR A 71 13.59 9.37 -1.09
C THR A 71 12.91 8.36 -0.16
N SER A 72 13.35 7.10 -0.23
CA SER A 72 13.00 6.07 0.76
C SER A 72 13.86 6.12 2.04
N GLU A 73 14.78 7.09 2.17
CA GLU A 73 15.59 7.26 3.38
C GLU A 73 14.72 7.38 4.64
N GLY A 74 15.08 6.62 5.68
CA GLY A 74 14.38 6.64 6.97
C GLY A 74 13.10 5.81 7.03
N MET A 75 12.74 5.12 5.96
CA MET A 75 11.60 4.21 5.99
C MET A 75 11.85 2.93 6.78
N GLU A 76 10.81 2.46 7.48
CA GLU A 76 10.85 1.25 8.28
C GLU A 76 10.99 -0.02 7.40
N PRO A 77 11.91 -0.94 7.73
CA PRO A 77 12.07 -2.22 7.01
C PRO A 77 10.78 -3.03 6.93
N GLU A 78 9.91 -2.92 7.93
CA GLU A 78 8.64 -3.65 8.03
C GLU A 78 7.65 -3.27 6.94
N ILE A 79 7.58 -1.99 6.54
CA ILE A 79 6.71 -1.57 5.42
C ILE A 79 7.38 -1.86 4.07
N LEU A 80 8.70 -1.65 3.96
CA LEU A 80 9.47 -1.96 2.74
C LEU A 80 9.35 -3.44 2.36
N GLY A 81 9.43 -4.34 3.33
CA GLY A 81 9.29 -5.78 3.10
C GLY A 81 7.88 -6.22 2.65
N GLN A 82 6.86 -5.38 2.85
CA GLN A 82 5.47 -5.69 2.48
C GLN A 82 5.09 -5.21 1.07
N ILE A 83 5.83 -4.26 0.49
CA ILE A 83 5.60 -3.76 -0.88
C ILE A 83 5.55 -4.89 -1.91
N PRO A 84 6.60 -5.74 -2.06
CA PRO A 84 6.59 -6.83 -3.04
C PRO A 84 5.61 -7.98 -2.70
N ILE A 85 5.01 -7.97 -1.51
CA ILE A 85 3.98 -8.95 -1.10
C ILE A 85 2.58 -8.44 -1.48
N MET A 86 2.39 -7.12 -1.50
CA MET A 86 1.13 -6.48 -1.83
C MET A 86 0.90 -6.36 -3.35
N GLU A 87 1.98 -6.15 -4.11
CA GLU A 87 2.01 -6.23 -5.58
C GLU A 87 1.43 -7.55 -6.14
#